data_AF-A0A2C5XSN4-F1
#
_entry.id   AF-A0A2C5XSN4-F1
#
_cell.length_a   1.000
_cell.length_b   1.000
_cell.length_c   1.000
_cell.angle_alpha   90.00
_cell.angle_beta   90.00
_cell.angle_gamma   90.00
#
_symmetry.space_group_name_H-M   'P 1'
#
loop_
_entity.id
_entity.type
_entity.pdbx_description
1 polymer ?
#
loop_
_entity_poly.entity_id
_entity_poly.type
_entity_poly.pdbx_seq_one_letter_code
_entity_poly.pdbx_strand_id
1 'polypeptide(L)'
;MASLLALLSHPSEIMETETEVTSQAVIFIIDEFDLFASHARQTLLYNLFDIAQSRKAPIAVLGCTTRLDVVERLEKRVKSRFSHRCIYLSLPRSLAAYWKVCRQGLVIERSEAESEGIDARLQGYDEFEKHWTRSIEELYKQQAFQRLLQYHFLATKSAAAFLSEWITRRQDWQGPSPGCTWGWPCRSWT
;
A
#
# COMPACT_ATOMS: atom_id res chain seq x y z
N MET A 1 8.27 -26.42 -7.42
CA MET A 1 7.46 -25.99 -8.58
C MET A 1 6.51 -27.07 -9.12
N ALA A 2 6.85 -28.37 -9.05
CA ALA A 2 5.97 -29.44 -9.55
C ALA A 2 4.61 -29.57 -8.81
N SER A 3 4.60 -29.35 -7.49
CA SER A 3 3.36 -29.50 -6.68
C SER A 3 2.26 -28.50 -7.03
N LEU A 4 2.61 -27.29 -7.47
CA LEU A 4 1.64 -26.24 -7.82
C LEU A 4 1.03 -26.50 -9.21
N LEU A 5 1.82 -27.03 -10.14
CA LEU A 5 1.31 -27.48 -11.45
C LEU A 5 0.48 -28.77 -11.31
N ALA A 6 0.82 -29.66 -10.37
CA ALA A 6 0.02 -30.87 -10.08
C ALA A 6 -1.38 -30.52 -9.56
N LEU A 7 -1.48 -29.55 -8.63
CA LEU A 7 -2.76 -29.05 -8.12
C LEU A 7 -3.64 -28.37 -9.19
N LEU A 8 -3.03 -27.86 -10.26
CA LEU A 8 -3.73 -27.17 -11.36
C LEU A 8 -4.02 -28.06 -12.57
N SER A 9 -3.34 -29.19 -12.70
CA SER A 9 -3.45 -30.07 -13.88
C SER A 9 -4.50 -31.17 -13.72
N HIS A 10 -4.74 -31.65 -12.51
CA HIS A 10 -5.68 -32.75 -12.26
C HIS A 10 -6.66 -32.42 -11.12
N PRO A 11 -7.75 -31.68 -11.39
CA PRO A 11 -8.84 -31.51 -10.42
C PRO A 11 -9.64 -32.80 -10.19
N SER A 12 -9.46 -33.84 -11.01
CA SER A 12 -10.29 -35.06 -11.00
C SER A 12 -9.70 -36.24 -10.21
N GLU A 13 -8.41 -36.24 -9.87
CA GLU A 13 -7.79 -37.35 -9.11
C GLU A 13 -7.81 -37.15 -7.59
N ILE A 14 -8.34 -36.03 -7.09
CA ILE A 14 -8.51 -35.79 -5.64
C ILE A 14 -9.89 -36.28 -5.16
N MET A 15 -10.73 -36.83 -6.04
CA MET A 15 -12.10 -37.22 -5.67
C MET A 15 -12.23 -38.55 -4.93
N GLU A 16 -11.20 -39.41 -4.87
CA GLU A 16 -11.40 -40.78 -4.37
C GLU A 16 -10.62 -41.16 -3.11
N THR A 17 -9.82 -40.26 -2.53
CA THR A 17 -9.28 -40.53 -1.18
C THR A 17 -9.32 -39.28 -0.32
N GLU A 18 -10.16 -39.37 0.73
CA GLU A 18 -10.18 -38.50 1.92
C GLU A 18 -10.91 -37.15 1.74
N THR A 19 -12.22 -37.20 2.02
CA THR A 19 -13.01 -36.22 2.78
C THR A 19 -12.45 -34.80 2.95
N GLU A 20 -13.16 -33.82 2.39
CA GLU A 20 -13.15 -32.39 2.77
C GLU A 20 -11.96 -31.50 2.34
N VAL A 21 -11.45 -31.62 1.12
CA VAL A 21 -10.64 -30.52 0.54
C VAL A 21 -11.53 -29.56 -0.23
N THR A 22 -12.12 -28.62 0.51
CA THR A 22 -12.66 -27.37 -0.03
C THR A 22 -11.73 -26.84 -1.11
N SER A 23 -12.23 -26.60 -2.33
CA SER A 23 -11.45 -26.06 -3.44
C SER A 23 -10.67 -24.82 -3.01
N GLN A 24 -9.38 -24.97 -2.72
CA GLN A 24 -8.56 -23.87 -2.22
C GLN A 24 -8.41 -22.81 -3.32
N ALA A 25 -8.78 -21.57 -2.99
CA ALA A 25 -8.62 -20.45 -3.89
C ALA A 25 -7.16 -19.99 -3.90
N VAL A 26 -6.59 -19.82 -5.09
CA VAL A 26 -5.19 -19.37 -5.26
C VAL A 26 -5.17 -17.97 -5.85
N ILE A 27 -4.48 -17.05 -5.18
CA ILE A 27 -4.28 -15.68 -5.65
C ILE A 27 -2.83 -15.51 -6.08
N PHE A 28 -2.61 -15.24 -7.36
CA PHE A 28 -1.31 -14.89 -7.91
C PHE A 28 -1.13 -13.37 -7.90
N ILE A 29 -0.12 -12.88 -7.17
CA ILE A 29 0.29 -11.48 -7.19
C ILE A 29 1.57 -11.39 -8.02
N ILE A 30 1.51 -10.64 -9.12
CA ILE A 30 2.63 -10.42 -10.03
C ILE A 30 3.01 -8.96 -9.92
N ASP A 31 4.15 -8.71 -9.28
CA ASP A 31 4.77 -7.38 -9.31
C ASP A 31 5.53 -7.17 -10.62
N GLU A 32 5.68 -5.91 -11.01
CA GLU A 32 6.28 -5.50 -12.29
C GLU A 32 5.76 -6.31 -13.50
N PHE A 33 4.43 -6.38 -13.64
CA PHE A 33 3.74 -7.17 -14.67
C PHE A 33 4.22 -6.87 -16.10
N ASP A 34 4.67 -5.63 -16.38
CA ASP A 34 5.22 -5.23 -17.67
C ASP A 34 6.51 -5.95 -18.06
N LEU A 35 7.31 -6.42 -17.10
CA LEU A 35 8.49 -7.23 -17.39
C LEU A 35 8.08 -8.58 -18.00
N PHE A 36 7.03 -9.22 -17.50
CA PHE A 36 6.50 -10.47 -18.05
C PHE A 36 5.83 -10.29 -19.42
N ALA A 37 5.28 -9.10 -19.68
CA ALA A 37 4.80 -8.75 -21.01
C ALA A 37 5.94 -8.53 -22.03
N SER A 38 7.13 -8.10 -21.58
CA SER A 38 8.30 -7.93 -22.47
C SER A 38 9.00 -9.24 -22.84
N HIS A 39 8.76 -10.32 -22.10
CA HIS A 39 9.39 -11.62 -22.36
C HIS A 39 8.85 -12.28 -23.63
N ALA A 40 9.74 -12.95 -24.36
CA ALA A 40 9.37 -13.67 -25.57
C ALA A 40 8.28 -14.72 -25.29
N ARG A 41 7.24 -14.76 -26.13
CA ARG A 41 6.15 -15.75 -26.14
C ARG A 41 5.18 -15.71 -24.95
N GLN A 42 5.39 -14.86 -23.94
CA GLN A 42 4.45 -14.60 -22.83
C GLN A 42 3.78 -15.88 -22.25
N THR A 43 4.51 -16.99 -22.14
CA THR A 43 3.94 -18.33 -21.85
C THR A 43 3.30 -18.40 -20.47
N LEU A 44 3.91 -17.76 -19.48
CA LEU A 44 3.38 -17.72 -18.11
C LEU A 44 2.00 -17.03 -18.06
N LEU A 45 1.91 -15.84 -18.67
CA LEU A 45 0.68 -15.05 -18.71
C LEU A 45 -0.42 -15.77 -19.50
N TYR A 46 -0.04 -16.42 -20.60
CA TYR A 46 -0.95 -17.27 -21.36
C TYR A 46 -1.55 -18.37 -20.49
N ASN A 47 -0.72 -19.14 -19.79
CA ASN A 47 -1.18 -20.25 -18.95
C ASN A 47 -2.06 -19.77 -17.79
N LEU A 48 -1.65 -18.71 -17.09
CA LEU A 48 -2.40 -18.18 -15.95
C LEU A 48 -3.77 -17.64 -16.38
N PHE A 49 -3.85 -16.88 -17.47
CA PHE A 49 -5.12 -16.36 -17.97
C PHE A 49 -6.01 -17.45 -18.58
N ASP A 50 -5.44 -18.46 -19.22
CA ASP A 50 -6.20 -19.61 -19.74
C ASP A 50 -6.84 -20.41 -18.61
N ILE A 51 -6.09 -20.67 -17.53
CA ILE A 51 -6.62 -21.38 -16.35
C ILE A 51 -7.70 -20.52 -15.66
N ALA A 52 -7.45 -19.22 -15.46
CA ALA A 52 -8.42 -18.30 -14.85
C ALA A 52 -9.73 -18.21 -15.68
N GLN A 53 -9.64 -18.28 -17.00
CA GLN A 53 -10.82 -18.27 -17.89
C GLN A 53 -11.55 -19.62 -17.91
N SER A 54 -10.81 -20.74 -17.79
CA SER A 54 -11.36 -22.10 -17.85
C SER A 54 -12.24 -22.47 -16.65
N ARG A 55 -12.21 -21.70 -15.56
CA ARG A 55 -12.96 -21.91 -14.30
C ARG A 55 -12.78 -23.31 -13.66
N LYS A 56 -11.77 -24.08 -14.08
CA LYS A 56 -11.48 -25.41 -13.55
C LYS A 56 -11.01 -25.38 -12.09
N ALA A 57 -10.41 -24.28 -11.67
CA ALA A 57 -10.02 -24.00 -10.28
C ALA A 57 -10.28 -22.51 -9.96
N PRO A 58 -10.64 -22.17 -8.70
CA PRO A 58 -10.82 -20.78 -8.28
C PRO A 58 -9.47 -20.06 -8.19
N ILE A 59 -9.09 -19.35 -9.26
CA ILE A 59 -7.84 -18.59 -9.35
C ILE A 59 -8.11 -17.12 -9.61
N ALA A 60 -7.38 -16.25 -8.91
CA ALA A 60 -7.31 -14.82 -9.21
C ALA A 60 -5.87 -14.42 -9.56
N VAL A 61 -5.70 -13.60 -10.59
CA VAL A 61 -4.38 -13.05 -10.99
C VAL A 61 -4.44 -11.53 -10.84
N LEU A 62 -3.60 -10.99 -9.98
CA LEU A 62 -3.40 -9.57 -9.74
C LEU A 62 -2.04 -9.16 -10.33
N GLY A 63 -2.06 -8.30 -11.35
CA GLY A 63 -0.85 -7.72 -11.91
C GLY A 63 -0.70 -6.27 -11.46
N CYS A 64 0.42 -5.97 -10.80
CA CYS A 64 0.81 -4.61 -10.45
C CYS A 64 1.79 -4.08 -11.52
N THR A 65 1.53 -2.87 -12.01
CA THR A 65 2.46 -2.20 -12.93
C THR A 65 2.31 -0.68 -12.81
N THR A 66 3.38 0.03 -13.10
CA THR A 66 3.38 1.49 -13.22
C THR A 66 3.10 1.96 -14.65
N ARG A 67 3.13 1.05 -15.63
CA ARG A 67 2.96 1.36 -17.05
C ARG A 67 1.49 1.32 -17.47
N LEU A 68 1.01 2.41 -18.07
CA LEU A 68 -0.38 2.52 -18.54
C LEU A 68 -0.64 1.74 -19.84
N ASP A 69 0.39 1.52 -20.66
CA ASP A 69 0.35 0.89 -21.97
C ASP A 69 0.53 -0.64 -21.92
N VAL A 70 0.47 -1.26 -20.74
CA VAL A 70 0.80 -2.67 -20.57
C VAL A 70 -0.14 -3.61 -21.34
N VAL A 71 -1.42 -3.24 -21.47
CA VAL A 71 -2.43 -4.03 -22.19
C VAL A 71 -2.16 -4.06 -23.70
N GLU A 72 -1.45 -3.07 -24.22
CA GLU A 72 -1.03 -3.01 -25.63
C GLU A 72 0.22 -3.86 -25.89
N ARG A 73 1.07 -4.04 -24.89
CA ARG A 73 2.25 -4.93 -24.97
C ARG A 73 1.89 -6.42 -24.94
N LEU A 74 0.67 -6.78 -24.56
CA LEU A 74 0.23 -8.17 -24.57
C LEU A 74 0.01 -8.67 -26.01
N GLU A 75 0.54 -9.86 -26.31
CA GLU A 75 0.30 -10.53 -27.58
C GLU A 75 -1.20 -10.84 -27.75
N LYS A 76 -1.69 -10.89 -28.99
CA LYS A 76 -3.11 -11.08 -29.33
C LYS A 76 -3.76 -12.27 -28.60
N ARG A 77 -3.02 -13.39 -28.44
CA ARG A 77 -3.49 -14.61 -27.77
C ARG A 77 -3.61 -14.50 -26.25
N VAL A 78 -2.81 -13.65 -25.62
CA VAL A 78 -2.84 -13.38 -24.17
C VAL A 78 -3.88 -12.30 -23.89
N LYS A 79 -3.88 -11.23 -24.69
CA LYS A 79 -4.86 -10.14 -24.62
C LYS A 79 -6.30 -10.64 -24.76
N SER A 80 -6.55 -11.63 -25.62
CA SER A 80 -7.88 -12.25 -25.78
C SER A 80 -8.38 -13.01 -24.55
N ARG A 81 -7.47 -13.48 -23.68
CA ARG A 81 -7.81 -14.22 -22.45
C ARG A 81 -7.85 -13.32 -21.23
N PHE A 82 -7.38 -12.09 -21.36
CA PHE A 82 -7.47 -11.08 -20.33
C PHE A 82 -8.93 -10.60 -20.20
N SER A 83 -9.40 -10.43 -18.96
CA SER A 83 -10.78 -10.02 -18.67
C SER A 83 -11.06 -8.54 -18.95
N HIS A 84 -10.06 -7.78 -19.43
CA HIS A 84 -10.13 -6.33 -19.64
C HIS A 84 -10.45 -5.50 -18.39
N ARG A 85 -10.27 -6.09 -17.19
CA ARG A 85 -10.45 -5.41 -15.91
C ARG A 85 -9.14 -4.78 -15.48
N CYS A 86 -9.03 -3.47 -15.65
CA CYS A 86 -7.91 -2.67 -15.17
C CYS A 86 -8.42 -1.67 -14.15
N ILE A 87 -7.76 -1.62 -12.99
CA ILE A 87 -8.02 -0.60 -11.96
C ILE A 87 -6.88 0.40 -12.04
N TYR A 88 -7.21 1.65 -12.34
CA TYR A 88 -6.24 2.74 -12.36
C TYR A 88 -6.21 3.43 -11.00
N LEU A 89 -5.06 3.36 -10.33
CA LEU A 89 -4.82 4.07 -9.08
C LEU A 89 -4.46 5.52 -9.41
N SER A 90 -5.41 6.44 -9.22
CA SER A 90 -5.17 7.87 -9.43
C SER A 90 -4.63 8.54 -8.17
N LEU A 91 -3.66 9.44 -8.35
CA LEU A 91 -3.16 10.30 -7.28
C LEU A 91 -4.26 11.28 -6.80
N PRO A 92 -4.17 11.76 -5.54
CA PRO A 92 -5.13 12.72 -5.00
C PRO A 92 -5.19 13.99 -5.86
N ARG A 93 -6.41 14.38 -6.24
CA ARG A 93 -6.66 15.51 -7.16
C ARG A 93 -6.76 16.87 -6.46
N SER A 94 -6.92 16.87 -5.14
CA SER A 94 -7.04 18.08 -4.33
C SER A 94 -6.08 18.04 -3.14
N LEU A 95 -5.70 19.23 -2.68
CA LEU A 95 -4.86 19.38 -1.48
C LEU A 95 -5.54 18.76 -0.24
N ALA A 96 -6.85 18.93 -0.11
CA ALA A 96 -7.61 18.34 1.00
C ALA A 96 -7.62 16.80 0.96
N ALA A 97 -7.74 16.20 -0.24
CA ALA A 97 -7.64 14.75 -0.39
C ALA A 97 -6.22 14.25 -0.10
N TYR A 98 -5.20 14.98 -0.54
CA TYR A 98 -3.81 14.67 -0.24
C TYR A 98 -3.52 14.74 1.27
N TRP A 99 -4.01 15.78 1.95
CA TRP A 99 -3.92 15.89 3.41
C TRP A 99 -4.57 14.70 4.10
N LYS A 100 -5.77 14.28 3.66
CA LYS A 100 -6.46 13.14 4.26
C LYS A 100 -5.61 11.87 4.23
N VAL A 101 -4.94 11.60 3.10
CA VAL A 101 -4.03 10.45 2.97
C VAL A 101 -2.80 10.60 3.87
N CYS A 102 -2.19 11.79 3.90
CA CYS A 102 -1.02 12.04 4.77
C CYS A 102 -1.39 11.94 6.26
N ARG A 103 -2.58 12.43 6.64
CA ARG A 103 -3.11 12.37 8.00
C ARG A 103 -3.33 10.94 8.45
N GLN A 104 -3.77 10.04 7.58
CA GLN A 104 -3.91 8.62 7.91
C GLN A 104 -2.56 7.99 8.28
N GLY A 105 -1.46 8.39 7.65
CA GLY A 105 -0.12 7.92 8.04
C GLY A 105 0.45 8.59 9.30
N LEU A 106 -0.19 9.66 9.81
CA LEU A 106 0.25 10.39 11.00
C LEU A 106 -0.59 10.07 12.24
N VAL A 107 -1.84 9.64 12.07
CA VAL A 107 -2.76 9.30 13.15
C VAL A 107 -2.76 7.79 13.30
N ILE A 108 -2.70 7.30 14.53
CA ILE A 108 -2.73 5.88 14.85
C ILE A 108 -4.13 5.54 15.33
N GLU A 109 -4.84 4.66 14.62
CA GLU A 109 -6.11 4.12 15.11
C GLU A 109 -5.86 2.95 16.07
N ARG A 110 -6.68 2.83 17.12
CA ARG A 110 -6.50 1.80 18.15
C ARG A 110 -6.45 0.36 17.59
N SER A 111 -7.28 0.06 16.59
CA SER A 111 -7.30 -1.28 15.96
C SER A 111 -6.03 -1.59 15.15
N GLU A 112 -5.38 -0.57 14.61
CA GLU A 112 -4.12 -0.72 13.87
C GLU A 112 -2.94 -0.88 14.83
N ALA A 113 -2.95 -0.16 15.95
CA ALA A 113 -1.92 -0.23 16.99
C ALA A 113 -1.72 -1.66 17.54
N GLU A 114 -2.81 -2.40 17.78
CA GLU A 114 -2.75 -3.79 18.24
C GLU A 114 -2.10 -4.72 17.19
N SER A 115 -2.33 -4.46 15.90
CA SER A 115 -1.76 -5.25 14.80
C SER A 115 -0.28 -4.95 14.56
N GLU A 116 0.17 -3.73 14.89
CA GLU A 116 1.56 -3.30 14.77
C GLU A 116 2.40 -3.58 16.03
N GLY A 117 1.83 -4.27 17.03
CA GLY A 117 2.53 -4.67 18.25
C GLY A 117 2.71 -3.53 19.27
N ILE A 118 1.94 -2.44 19.12
CA ILE A 118 1.86 -1.37 20.11
C ILE A 118 0.86 -1.82 21.18
N ASP A 119 1.32 -1.88 22.42
CA ASP A 119 0.51 -2.36 23.54
C ASP A 119 -0.56 -1.31 23.92
N ALA A 120 -1.69 -1.33 23.21
CA ALA A 120 -2.83 -0.42 23.39
C ALA A 120 -3.49 -0.53 24.78
N ARG A 121 -3.03 -1.46 25.61
CA ARG A 121 -3.48 -1.69 26.99
C ARG A 121 -2.67 -0.90 28.02
N LEU A 122 -1.62 -0.18 27.60
CA LEU A 122 -0.87 0.70 28.50
C LEU A 122 -1.79 1.79 29.06
N GLN A 123 -1.71 2.01 30.38
CA GLN A 123 -2.41 3.11 31.03
C GLN A 123 -1.92 4.45 30.43
N GLY A 124 -2.84 5.24 29.89
CA GLY A 124 -2.55 6.54 29.26
C GLY A 124 -2.47 6.53 27.73
N TYR A 125 -2.61 5.37 27.06
CA TYR A 125 -2.63 5.31 25.59
C TYR A 125 -3.73 6.23 25.00
N ASP A 126 -4.92 6.24 25.60
CA ASP A 126 -6.06 7.03 25.13
C ASP A 126 -5.84 8.54 25.27
N GLU A 127 -5.12 8.95 26.31
CA GLU A 127 -4.77 10.36 26.53
C GLU A 127 -3.70 10.80 25.54
N PHE A 128 -2.72 9.92 25.29
CA PHE A 128 -1.69 10.12 24.28
C PHE A 128 -2.29 10.22 22.87
N GLU A 129 -3.17 9.30 22.47
CA GLU A 129 -3.82 9.30 21.16
C GLU A 129 -4.59 10.61 20.92
N LYS A 130 -5.37 11.04 21.92
CA LYS A 130 -6.12 12.31 21.86
C LYS A 130 -5.18 13.51 21.79
N HIS A 131 -4.11 13.51 22.58
CA HIS A 131 -3.13 14.58 22.59
C HIS A 131 -2.39 14.66 21.24
N TRP A 132 -1.89 13.54 20.75
CA TRP A 132 -1.20 13.41 19.47
C TRP A 132 -2.07 13.89 18.31
N THR A 133 -3.32 13.39 18.25
CA THR A 133 -4.29 13.83 17.23
C THR A 133 -4.53 15.33 17.30
N ARG A 134 -4.69 15.90 18.51
CA ARG A 134 -4.83 17.36 18.68
C ARG A 134 -3.60 18.11 18.18
N SER A 135 -2.39 17.66 18.49
CA SER A 135 -1.15 18.30 18.05
C SER A 135 -1.03 18.29 16.52
N ILE A 136 -1.44 17.21 15.85
CA ILE A 136 -1.46 17.15 14.37
C ILE A 136 -2.46 18.14 13.78
N GLU A 137 -3.66 18.26 14.36
CA GLU A 137 -4.66 19.24 13.91
C GLU A 137 -4.22 20.69 14.17
N GLU A 138 -3.52 20.96 15.27
CA GLU A 138 -2.93 22.27 15.56
C GLU A 138 -1.82 22.61 14.56
N LEU A 139 -0.99 21.63 14.18
CA LEU A 139 0.02 21.83 13.17
C LEU A 139 -0.59 22.12 11.79
N TYR A 140 -1.71 21.47 11.44
CA TYR A 140 -2.41 21.73 10.19
C TYR A 140 -2.90 23.19 10.08
N LYS A 141 -3.16 23.87 11.21
CA LYS A 141 -3.53 25.30 11.23
C LYS A 141 -2.35 26.23 10.95
N GLN A 142 -1.10 25.77 11.05
CA GLN A 142 0.06 26.61 10.85
C GLN A 142 0.29 26.89 9.36
N GLN A 143 0.43 28.17 9.01
CA GLN A 143 0.66 28.62 7.62
C GLN A 143 1.97 28.07 7.04
N ALA A 144 3.01 27.88 7.86
CA ALA A 144 4.27 27.29 7.42
C ALA A 144 4.10 25.85 6.94
N PHE A 145 3.33 25.06 7.69
CA PHE A 145 3.05 23.67 7.34
C PHE A 145 2.13 23.56 6.12
N GLN A 146 1.10 24.40 6.01
CA GLN A 146 0.24 24.43 4.82
C GLN A 146 1.03 24.77 3.55
N ARG A 147 2.00 25.68 3.62
CA ARG A 147 2.89 26.00 2.50
C ARG A 147 3.77 24.81 2.11
N LEU A 148 4.33 24.10 3.09
CA LEU A 148 5.12 22.89 2.84
C LEU A 148 4.25 21.79 2.19
N LEU A 149 3.04 21.57 2.71
CA LEU A 149 2.10 20.60 2.14
C LEU A 149 1.71 20.96 0.70
N GLN A 150 1.47 22.23 0.42
CA GLN A 150 1.21 22.73 -0.94
C GLN A 150 2.42 22.50 -1.86
N TYR A 151 3.63 22.75 -1.38
CA TYR A 151 4.85 22.49 -2.14
C TYR A 151 4.98 21.01 -2.50
N HIS A 152 4.79 20.08 -1.55
CA HIS A 152 4.81 18.65 -1.82
C HIS A 152 3.70 18.18 -2.76
N PHE A 153 2.50 18.75 -2.61
CA PHE A 153 1.38 18.46 -3.48
C PHE A 153 1.63 18.94 -4.92
N LEU A 154 2.37 20.02 -5.12
CA LEU A 154 2.71 20.49 -6.47
C LEU A 154 3.90 19.73 -7.07
N ALA A 155 4.89 19.38 -6.25
CA ALA A 155 6.12 18.74 -6.70
C ALA A 155 5.96 17.22 -6.94
N THR A 156 5.50 16.46 -5.94
CA THR A 156 5.59 14.99 -5.95
C THR A 156 4.22 14.30 -5.90
N LYS A 157 3.22 14.90 -5.22
CA LYS A 157 1.89 14.30 -4.95
C LYS A 157 1.91 12.92 -4.25
N SER A 158 3.07 12.46 -3.82
CA SER A 158 3.26 11.18 -3.13
C SER A 158 3.20 11.37 -1.62
N ALA A 159 2.40 10.55 -0.94
CA ALA A 159 2.33 10.54 0.52
C ALA A 159 3.60 9.90 1.13
N ALA A 160 4.16 8.87 0.48
CA ALA A 160 5.37 8.20 0.95
C ALA A 160 6.58 9.14 0.99
N ALA A 161 6.73 10.01 -0.03
CA ALA A 161 7.79 11.01 -0.06
C ALA A 161 7.65 12.03 1.09
N PHE A 162 6.41 12.49 1.34
CA PHE A 162 6.11 13.39 2.45
C PHE A 162 6.44 12.77 3.81
N LEU A 163 5.99 11.52 4.05
CA LEU A 163 6.27 10.81 5.30
C LEU A 163 7.77 10.56 5.50
N SER A 164 8.49 10.22 4.42
CA SER A 164 9.94 9.99 4.49
C SER A 164 10.71 11.26 4.89
N GLU A 165 10.35 12.41 4.35
CA GLU A 165 10.94 13.69 4.76
C GLU A 165 10.64 13.99 6.23
N TRP A 166 9.40 13.74 6.64
CA TRP A 166 8.95 13.97 8.00
C TRP A 166 9.62 13.10 9.05
N ILE A 167 9.83 11.82 8.74
CA ILE A 167 10.53 10.88 9.62
C ILE A 167 12.00 11.29 9.75
N THR A 168 12.64 11.67 8.64
CA THR A 168 14.07 12.04 8.62
C THR A 168 14.32 13.36 9.35
N ARG A 169 13.48 14.38 9.13
CA ARG A 169 13.62 15.68 9.79
C ARG A 169 13.41 15.62 11.31
N ARG A 170 12.75 14.57 11.80
CA ARG A 170 12.57 14.31 13.24
C ARG A 170 13.80 13.70 13.90
N GLN A 171 14.71 13.07 13.13
CA GLN A 171 15.97 12.54 13.66
C GLN A 171 17.01 13.63 13.94
N ASP A 172 16.88 14.79 13.29
CA ASP A 172 17.68 16.00 13.61
C ASP A 172 17.19 16.73 14.87
N TRP A 173 16.11 16.26 15.50
CA TRP A 173 15.68 16.76 16.80
C TRP A 173 16.62 16.19 17.88
N GLN A 174 17.81 16.80 18.00
CA GLN A 174 18.58 16.72 19.23
C GLN A 174 17.66 17.21 20.34
N GLY A 175 17.37 16.33 21.30
CA GLY A 175 16.56 16.67 22.46
C GLY A 175 17.06 17.96 23.14
N PRO A 176 16.26 18.59 24.00
CA PRO A 176 16.69 19.77 24.72
C PRO A 176 18.03 19.48 25.37
N SER A 177 19.01 20.35 25.10
CA SER A 177 20.33 20.29 25.71
C SER A 177 20.17 20.07 27.22
N PRO A 178 21.02 19.22 27.84
CA PRO A 178 20.91 18.89 29.26
C PRO A 178 21.16 20.15 30.09
N GLY A 179 20.08 20.86 30.43
CA GLY A 179 20.14 22.15 31.10
C GLY A 179 18.81 22.88 31.24
N CYS A 180 17.80 22.58 30.42
CA CYS A 180 16.49 23.24 30.53
C CYS A 180 15.51 22.41 31.37
N THR A 181 15.64 22.52 32.69
CA THR A 181 14.57 22.14 33.63
C THR A 181 13.41 23.12 33.52
N TRP A 182 12.22 22.61 33.16
CA TRP A 182 10.89 23.18 33.39
C TRP A 182 10.78 24.71 33.44
N GLY A 183 10.41 25.31 32.30
CA GLY A 183 9.96 26.69 32.24
C GLY A 183 9.93 27.22 30.81
N TRP A 184 8.73 27.34 30.24
CA TRP A 184 8.51 28.36 29.20
C TRP A 184 8.93 29.74 29.73
N PRO A 185 9.20 30.79 28.91
CA PRO A 185 9.25 30.88 27.45
C PRO A 185 10.54 31.59 26.93
N CYS A 186 10.81 31.59 25.62
CA CYS A 186 11.37 32.80 24.99
C CYS A 186 11.11 32.86 23.49
N ARG A 187 10.30 33.84 23.11
CA ARG A 187 10.21 34.39 21.75
C ARG A 187 11.49 35.16 21.46
N SER A 188 12.05 35.00 20.27
CA SER A 188 12.43 36.11 19.37
C SER A 188 13.15 35.55 18.15
N TRP A 189 12.49 35.60 16.99
CA TRP A 189 13.19 35.63 15.70
C TRP A 189 13.07 37.06 15.18
N THR A 190 14.15 37.83 15.32
CA THR A 190 14.56 38.78 14.28
C THR A 190 15.19 38.02 13.14
#